data_AF-A0A520KXU4-F1
#
_entry.id   AF-A0A520KXU4-F1
#
_cell.length_a   1.000
_cell.length_b   1.000
_cell.length_c   1.000
_cell.angle_alpha   90.00
_cell.angle_beta   90.00
_cell.angle_gamma   90.00
#
_symmetry.space_group_name_H-M   'P 1'
#
loop_
_entity.id
_entity.type
_entity.pdbx_description
1 polymer ?
#
loop_
_entity_poly.entity_id
_entity_poly.type
_entity_poly.pdbx_seq_one_letter_code
_entity_poly.pdbx_strand_id
1 'polypeptide(L)'
;MRKLGSGIPKRLFVAGLHGDEWKDTSDILTSLAPPKIGSLFIIPKVSDGAYISTLKSEYYEKDGEKIVESVKKVNPDIYIELHAYNKEHLKDLTDDKRFSKRGVPPYIELDRGLLLGSVSPHLTKYFPMEKLCLSFEVQKGDERSKRQLLELLEILKDSEVNEFLIYLSERYPDPVRDATIAYFRYHEQFHDHKYPIS
;
A
#
# COMPACT_ATOMS: atom_id res chain seq x y z
N MET A 1 1.84 -0.60 17.47
CA MET A 1 0.69 -1.08 16.68
C MET A 1 -0.55 -1.07 17.56
N ARG A 2 -1.65 -0.49 17.08
CA ARG A 2 -2.98 -0.47 17.74
C ARG A 2 -3.87 -1.54 17.09
N LYS A 3 -4.71 -2.23 17.86
CA LYS A 3 -5.73 -3.17 17.34
C LYS A 3 -7.13 -2.62 17.62
N LEU A 4 -8.01 -2.71 16.64
CA LEU A 4 -9.44 -2.40 16.70
C LEU A 4 -10.25 -3.62 16.23
N GLY A 5 -11.39 -3.86 16.87
CA GLY A 5 -12.24 -5.01 16.54
C GLY A 5 -11.61 -6.37 16.88
N SER A 6 -12.27 -7.43 16.41
CA SER A 6 -11.87 -8.82 16.63
C SER A 6 -12.47 -9.74 15.58
N GLY A 7 -11.76 -10.82 15.25
CA GLY A 7 -12.19 -11.81 14.26
C GLY A 7 -11.50 -11.61 12.92
N ILE A 8 -12.09 -12.23 11.89
CA ILE A 8 -11.66 -12.15 10.49
C ILE A 8 -12.59 -11.23 9.68
N PRO A 9 -12.10 -10.63 8.58
CA PRO A 9 -10.72 -10.70 8.12
C PRO A 9 -9.80 -9.82 8.99
N LYS A 10 -8.52 -10.15 9.01
CA LYS A 10 -7.49 -9.35 9.68
C LYS A 10 -6.88 -8.37 8.69
N ARG A 11 -6.91 -7.09 9.01
CA ARG A 11 -6.35 -6.03 8.18
C ARG A 11 -5.18 -5.38 8.90
N LEU A 12 -4.09 -5.11 8.19
CA LEU A 12 -2.93 -4.37 8.72
C LEU A 12 -2.69 -3.15 7.84
N PHE A 13 -2.96 -1.97 8.37
CA PHE A 13 -2.72 -0.69 7.70
C PHE A 13 -1.49 -0.01 8.29
N VAL A 14 -0.60 0.45 7.43
CA VAL A 14 0.71 1.00 7.79
C VAL A 14 0.90 2.35 7.10
N ALA A 15 1.42 3.33 7.84
CA ALA A 15 1.67 4.68 7.36
C ALA A 15 3.02 5.20 7.89
N GLY A 16 3.46 6.35 7.35
CA GLY A 16 4.71 6.99 7.74
C GLY A 16 5.92 6.10 7.49
N LEU A 17 6.00 5.52 6.29
CA LEU A 17 7.07 4.60 5.89
C LEU A 17 8.43 5.27 5.84
N HIS A 18 8.47 6.56 5.49
CA HIS A 18 9.71 7.32 5.35
C HIS A 18 9.66 8.68 6.02
N GLY A 19 10.75 9.06 6.70
CA GLY A 19 11.05 10.43 7.12
C GLY A 19 9.86 11.19 7.69
N ASP A 20 9.36 12.18 6.94
CA ASP A 20 8.26 13.04 7.37
C ASP A 20 6.88 12.69 6.78
N GLU A 21 6.76 11.60 6.01
CA GLU A 21 5.49 11.18 5.38
C GLU A 21 4.38 10.90 6.40
N TRP A 22 4.75 10.61 7.65
CA TRP A 22 3.81 10.43 8.74
C TRP A 22 2.93 11.68 8.97
N LYS A 23 3.44 12.88 8.64
CA LYS A 23 2.69 14.14 8.76
C LYS A 23 1.47 14.20 7.82
N ASP A 24 1.55 13.51 6.68
CA ASP A 24 0.49 13.48 5.67
C ASP A 24 -0.38 12.21 5.77
N THR A 25 0.13 11.13 6.39
CA THR A 25 -0.48 9.79 6.34
C THR A 25 -0.96 9.24 7.68
N SER A 26 -0.34 9.62 8.81
CA SER A 26 -0.67 9.01 10.12
C SER A 26 -2.11 9.28 10.53
N ASP A 27 -2.58 10.51 10.31
CA ASP A 27 -3.89 10.94 10.78
C ASP A 27 -5.04 10.30 10.00
N ILE A 28 -4.82 9.93 8.73
CA ILE A 28 -5.73 9.10 7.93
C ILE A 28 -6.04 7.81 8.71
N LEU A 29 -5.01 7.09 9.16
CA LEU A 29 -5.19 5.83 9.87
C LEU A 29 -5.76 6.03 11.27
N THR A 30 -5.31 7.04 12.01
CA THR A 30 -5.79 7.24 13.39
C THR A 30 -7.23 7.75 13.46
N SER A 31 -7.74 8.32 12.37
CA SER A 31 -9.13 8.80 12.27
C SER A 31 -10.13 7.69 11.95
N LEU A 32 -9.67 6.51 11.54
CA LEU A 32 -10.56 5.39 11.21
C LEU A 32 -11.37 4.95 12.43
N ALA A 33 -12.68 4.78 12.22
CA ALA A 33 -13.53 4.14 13.20
C ALA A 33 -13.16 2.64 13.33
N PRO A 34 -13.47 1.99 14.47
CA PRO A 34 -13.37 0.54 14.57
C PRO A 34 -14.11 -0.16 13.41
N PRO A 35 -13.59 -1.29 12.91
CA PRO A 35 -14.26 -2.04 11.85
C PRO A 35 -15.54 -2.68 12.39
N LYS A 36 -16.58 -2.77 11.56
CA LYS A 36 -17.81 -3.51 11.88
C LYS A 36 -17.59 -5.02 11.86
N ILE A 37 -16.67 -5.48 11.02
CA ILE A 37 -16.32 -6.89 10.86
C ILE A 37 -14.81 -7.11 10.96
N GLY A 38 -14.42 -8.16 11.66
CA GLY A 38 -13.02 -8.58 11.76
C GLY A 38 -12.15 -7.65 12.60
N SER A 39 -10.85 -7.69 12.32
CA SER A 39 -9.83 -6.96 13.07
C SER A 39 -9.09 -5.97 12.17
N LEU A 40 -8.80 -4.78 12.70
CA LEU A 40 -7.95 -3.78 12.07
C LEU A 40 -6.75 -3.47 12.97
N PHE A 41 -5.55 -3.72 12.45
CA PHE A 41 -4.28 -3.41 13.06
C PHE A 41 -3.67 -2.19 12.37
N ILE A 42 -3.18 -1.23 13.16
CA ILE A 42 -2.71 0.06 12.65
C ILE A 42 -1.29 0.34 13.16
N ILE A 43 -0.40 0.68 12.23
CA ILE A 43 0.91 1.26 12.49
C ILE A 43 0.91 2.66 11.85
N PRO A 44 0.62 3.74 12.60
CA PRO A 44 0.46 5.05 12.00
C PRO A 44 1.80 5.68 11.57
N LYS A 45 2.92 5.19 12.13
CA LYS A 45 4.26 5.70 11.85
C LYS A 45 5.27 4.56 11.89
N VAL A 46 5.96 4.35 10.77
CA VAL A 46 7.05 3.37 10.67
C VAL A 46 8.39 4.02 10.99
N SER A 47 8.70 5.14 10.39
CA SER A 47 10.00 5.78 10.61
C SER A 47 9.84 7.30 10.66
N ASP A 48 10.71 7.95 11.42
CA ASP A 48 11.09 9.36 11.28
C ASP A 48 12.58 9.53 10.95
N GLY A 49 13.25 8.44 10.59
CA GLY A 49 14.64 8.40 10.19
C GLY A 49 14.87 8.90 8.76
N ALA A 50 16.11 8.72 8.30
CA ALA A 50 16.48 9.05 6.92
C ALA A 50 15.67 8.23 5.91
N TYR A 51 15.39 8.81 4.74
CA TYR A 51 14.68 8.12 3.68
C TYR A 51 15.49 6.92 3.16
N ILE A 52 14.93 5.72 3.30
CA ILE A 52 15.41 4.49 2.65
C ILE A 52 14.25 3.95 1.81
N SER A 53 14.48 3.74 0.51
CA SER A 53 13.43 3.24 -0.40
C SER A 53 12.94 1.85 0.00
N THR A 54 11.61 1.63 0.00
CA THR A 54 11.00 0.30 0.19
C THR A 54 11.40 -0.71 -0.89
N LEU A 55 11.96 -0.26 -2.02
CA LEU A 55 12.47 -1.14 -3.08
C LEU A 55 13.84 -1.73 -2.77
N LYS A 56 14.49 -1.31 -1.69
CA LYS A 56 15.75 -1.91 -1.25
C LYS A 56 15.49 -2.89 -0.10
N SER A 57 16.15 -4.05 -0.13
CA SER A 57 16.08 -5.03 0.97
C SER A 57 16.48 -4.43 2.32
N GLU A 58 17.46 -3.52 2.34
CA GLU A 58 17.95 -2.86 3.57
C GLU A 58 16.85 -2.10 4.33
N TYR A 59 15.76 -1.69 3.67
CA TYR A 59 14.63 -1.06 4.35
C TYR A 59 14.01 -2.01 5.37
N TYR A 60 13.77 -3.27 4.97
CA TYR A 60 13.11 -4.28 5.80
C TYR A 60 14.04 -4.92 6.84
N GLU A 61 15.33 -4.62 6.79
CA GLU A 61 16.33 -4.95 7.81
C GLU A 61 16.50 -3.82 8.84
N LYS A 62 15.91 -2.65 8.58
CA LYS A 62 15.99 -1.45 9.42
C LYS A 62 14.57 -0.95 9.73
N ASP A 63 14.18 0.18 9.17
CA ASP A 63 12.91 0.87 9.41
C ASP A 63 11.67 -0.04 9.25
N GLY A 64 11.70 -0.88 8.21
CA GLY A 64 10.63 -1.83 7.86
C GLY A 64 10.63 -3.13 8.67
N GLU A 65 11.60 -3.38 9.56
CA GLU A 65 11.66 -4.62 10.35
C GLU A 65 10.35 -4.86 11.12
N LYS A 66 9.83 -3.82 11.78
CA LYS A 66 8.58 -3.93 12.53
C LYS A 66 7.35 -4.19 11.64
N ILE A 67 7.40 -3.85 10.36
CA ILE A 67 6.35 -4.23 9.40
C ILE A 67 6.42 -5.74 9.24
N VAL A 68 7.60 -6.28 8.95
CA VAL A 68 7.82 -7.73 8.77
C VAL A 68 7.38 -8.51 10.01
N GLU A 69 7.76 -8.05 11.21
CA GLU A 69 7.33 -8.66 12.46
C GLU A 69 5.81 -8.61 12.64
N SER A 70 5.19 -7.48 12.32
CA SER A 70 3.74 -7.30 12.44
C SER A 70 2.98 -8.21 11.45
N VAL A 71 3.47 -8.34 10.23
CA VAL A 71 2.92 -9.25 9.22
C VAL A 71 3.00 -10.69 9.71
N LYS A 72 4.17 -11.15 10.16
CA LYS A 72 4.34 -12.51 10.70
C LYS A 72 3.44 -12.78 11.90
N LYS A 73 3.30 -11.80 12.80
CA LYS A 73 2.51 -11.92 14.03
C LYS A 73 1.00 -11.91 13.76
N VAL A 74 0.54 -11.02 12.89
CA VAL A 74 -0.89 -10.83 12.62
C VAL A 74 -1.40 -11.86 11.61
N ASN A 75 -0.58 -12.17 10.60
CA ASN A 75 -0.95 -12.89 9.39
C ASN A 75 -2.21 -12.30 8.74
N PRO A 76 -2.15 -11.06 8.23
CA PRO A 76 -3.33 -10.35 7.77
C PRO A 76 -3.83 -10.85 6.41
N ASP A 77 -5.14 -10.78 6.21
CA ASP A 77 -5.81 -11.03 4.94
C ASP A 77 -5.65 -9.86 3.97
N ILE A 78 -5.52 -8.66 4.52
CA ILE A 78 -5.41 -7.39 3.80
C ILE A 78 -4.26 -6.58 4.41
N TYR A 79 -3.33 -6.14 3.58
CA TYR A 79 -2.22 -5.28 3.95
C TYR A 79 -2.19 -4.03 3.08
N ILE A 80 -2.13 -2.86 3.73
CA ILE A 80 -2.14 -1.57 3.04
C ILE A 80 -0.99 -0.69 3.53
N GLU A 81 -0.21 -0.15 2.59
CA GLU A 81 0.83 0.86 2.83
C GLU A 81 0.36 2.23 2.37
N LEU A 82 0.55 3.24 3.24
CA LEU A 82 0.29 4.64 2.92
C LEU A 82 1.61 5.40 2.81
N HIS A 83 1.83 5.97 1.63
CA HIS A 83 2.93 6.88 1.32
C HIS A 83 2.41 8.29 1.03
N ALA A 84 3.34 9.23 0.94
CA ALA A 84 3.03 10.57 0.47
C ALA A 84 4.10 11.08 -0.50
N TYR A 85 3.68 11.67 -1.61
CA TYR A 85 4.58 12.17 -2.65
C TYR A 85 4.50 13.69 -2.82
N ASN A 86 5.61 14.30 -3.19
CA ASN A 86 5.63 15.69 -3.64
C ASN A 86 5.10 15.77 -5.08
N LYS A 87 4.30 16.78 -5.40
CA LYS A 87 3.61 16.93 -6.70
C LYS A 87 4.55 16.79 -7.91
N GLU A 88 5.80 17.23 -7.76
CA GLU A 88 6.83 17.17 -8.80
C GLU A 88 7.16 15.73 -9.21
N HIS A 89 6.99 14.75 -8.31
CA HIS A 89 7.26 13.34 -8.55
C HIS A 89 6.09 12.59 -9.21
N LEU A 90 4.92 13.23 -9.39
CA LEU A 90 3.74 12.57 -9.96
C LEU A 90 4.08 11.89 -11.30
N LYS A 91 4.71 12.64 -12.20
CA LYS A 91 5.08 12.14 -13.54
C LYS A 91 6.05 10.96 -13.48
N ASP A 92 6.94 10.92 -12.51
CA ASP A 92 7.93 9.85 -12.34
C ASP A 92 7.28 8.59 -11.73
N LEU A 93 6.30 8.77 -10.85
CA LEU A 93 5.56 7.69 -10.20
C LEU A 93 4.61 6.99 -11.16
N THR A 94 3.97 7.73 -12.06
CA THR A 94 3.01 7.22 -13.04
C THR A 94 3.61 6.99 -14.44
N ASP A 95 4.94 7.02 -14.59
CA ASP A 95 5.59 6.79 -15.88
C ASP A 95 5.45 5.33 -16.31
N ASP A 96 4.85 5.06 -17.46
CA ASP A 96 4.74 3.69 -18.02
C ASP A 96 6.10 3.00 -18.19
N LYS A 97 7.19 3.78 -18.32
CA LYS A 97 8.57 3.28 -18.38
C LYS A 97 9.19 3.04 -17.01
N ARG A 98 8.46 3.25 -15.91
CA ARG A 98 8.95 3.01 -14.54
C ARG A 98 9.37 1.56 -14.36
N PHE A 99 8.68 0.62 -15.01
CA PHE A 99 9.07 -0.78 -14.99
C PHE A 99 10.49 -1.00 -15.54
N SER A 100 10.80 -0.49 -16.74
CA SER A 100 12.14 -0.63 -17.31
C SER A 100 13.22 0.21 -16.61
N LYS A 101 12.84 1.32 -15.98
CA LYS A 101 13.77 2.21 -15.26
C LYS A 101 14.09 1.78 -13.83
N ARG A 102 13.12 1.19 -13.14
CA ARG A 102 13.15 0.95 -11.68
C ARG A 102 12.86 -0.50 -11.30
N GLY A 103 12.50 -1.35 -12.26
CA GLY A 103 12.17 -2.74 -12.02
C GLY A 103 10.83 -2.95 -11.31
N VAL A 104 9.97 -1.92 -11.21
CA VAL A 104 8.64 -1.98 -10.59
C VAL A 104 7.59 -1.22 -11.40
N PRO A 105 6.30 -1.61 -11.35
CA PRO A 105 5.27 -1.01 -12.18
C PRO A 105 5.04 0.47 -11.85
N PRO A 106 4.48 1.26 -12.77
CA PRO A 106 3.94 2.58 -12.44
C PRO A 106 2.86 2.47 -11.36
N TYR A 107 2.74 3.53 -10.57
CA TYR A 107 1.51 3.80 -9.86
C TYR A 107 0.42 4.23 -10.84
N ILE A 108 -0.82 3.86 -10.55
CA ILE A 108 -1.99 4.25 -11.32
C ILE A 108 -2.76 5.31 -10.54
N GLU A 109 -3.07 6.44 -11.16
CA GLU A 109 -3.91 7.46 -10.54
C GLU A 109 -5.39 7.03 -10.56
N LEU A 110 -6.02 7.01 -9.38
CA LEU A 110 -7.44 6.68 -9.24
C LEU A 110 -8.33 7.88 -9.54
N ASP A 111 -8.15 8.96 -8.78
CA ASP A 111 -8.74 10.30 -8.98
C ASP A 111 -7.98 11.27 -8.05
N ARG A 112 -8.04 12.58 -8.32
CA ARG A 112 -7.53 13.69 -7.47
C ARG A 112 -6.13 13.47 -6.87
N GLY A 113 -5.19 12.90 -7.63
CA GLY A 113 -3.83 12.64 -7.16
C GLY A 113 -3.73 11.54 -6.09
N LEU A 114 -4.75 10.71 -5.91
CA LEU A 114 -4.60 9.46 -5.16
C LEU A 114 -4.04 8.38 -6.09
N LEU A 115 -2.88 7.85 -5.72
CA LEU A 115 -2.20 6.83 -6.49
C LEU A 115 -2.41 5.44 -5.87
N LEU A 116 -2.58 4.42 -6.71
CA LEU A 116 -2.67 3.01 -6.35
C LEU A 116 -1.49 2.24 -6.95
N GLY A 117 -0.87 1.37 -6.17
CA GLY A 117 0.23 0.51 -6.61
C GLY A 117 0.32 -0.78 -5.82
N SER A 118 1.30 -1.60 -6.18
CA SER A 118 1.68 -2.80 -5.45
C SER A 118 2.70 -2.47 -4.36
N VAL A 119 2.67 -3.24 -3.27
CA VAL A 119 3.73 -3.17 -2.24
C VAL A 119 5.04 -3.77 -2.77
N SER A 120 6.15 -3.47 -2.11
CA SER A 120 7.48 -3.94 -2.51
C SER A 120 7.58 -5.48 -2.55
N PRO A 121 8.26 -6.07 -3.56
CA PRO A 121 8.47 -7.52 -3.63
C PRO A 121 9.27 -8.07 -2.43
N HIS A 122 10.08 -7.22 -1.80
CA HIS A 122 10.83 -7.59 -0.60
C HIS A 122 9.93 -7.85 0.60
N LEU A 123 8.73 -7.28 0.61
CA LEU A 123 7.72 -7.53 1.63
C LEU A 123 6.78 -8.66 1.24
N THR A 124 6.37 -8.75 -0.03
CA THR A 124 5.43 -9.79 -0.50
C THR A 124 5.95 -11.21 -0.28
N LYS A 125 7.27 -11.43 -0.20
CA LYS A 125 7.84 -12.74 0.19
C LYS A 125 7.42 -13.23 1.58
N TYR A 126 6.89 -12.36 2.44
CA TYR A 126 6.33 -12.69 3.75
C TYR A 126 4.81 -12.91 3.72
N PHE A 127 4.18 -12.79 2.55
CA PHE A 127 2.74 -12.94 2.33
C PHE A 127 2.45 -14.11 1.38
N PRO A 128 1.41 -14.91 1.66
CA PRO A 128 0.82 -15.78 0.64
C PRO A 128 0.27 -14.95 -0.53
N MET A 129 0.39 -15.47 -1.77
CA MET A 129 -0.14 -14.84 -3.00
C MET A 129 -1.64 -14.50 -2.94
N GLU A 130 -2.40 -15.18 -2.08
CA GLU A 130 -3.85 -15.00 -1.92
C GLU A 130 -4.22 -13.78 -1.05
N LYS A 131 -3.24 -13.11 -0.41
CA LYS A 131 -3.49 -11.95 0.44
C LYS A 131 -3.48 -10.66 -0.38
N LEU A 132 -4.44 -9.77 -0.10
CA LEU A 132 -4.51 -8.47 -0.78
C LEU A 132 -3.44 -7.54 -0.19
N CYS A 133 -2.46 -7.15 -1.02
CA CYS A 133 -1.40 -6.22 -0.62
C CYS A 133 -1.35 -5.03 -1.58
N LEU A 134 -1.75 -3.84 -1.10
CA LEU A 134 -1.79 -2.62 -1.92
C LEU A 134 -1.00 -1.48 -1.26
N SER A 135 -0.46 -0.60 -2.09
CA SER A 135 0.12 0.68 -1.68
C SER A 135 -0.74 1.82 -2.22
N PHE A 136 -0.98 2.83 -1.40
CA PHE A 136 -1.58 4.08 -1.80
C PHE A 136 -0.63 5.25 -1.53
N GLU A 137 -0.56 6.20 -2.46
CA GLU A 137 0.16 7.46 -2.23
C GLU A 137 -0.80 8.66 -2.31
N VAL A 138 -0.72 9.51 -1.28
CA VAL A 138 -1.40 10.82 -1.28
C VAL A 138 -0.42 11.92 -1.69
N GLN A 139 -0.92 12.97 -2.33
CA GLN A 139 -0.10 14.13 -2.62
C GLN A 139 0.10 14.95 -1.33
N LYS A 140 1.35 15.23 -0.97
CA LYS A 140 1.70 16.07 0.19
C LYS A 140 0.96 17.41 0.12
N GLY A 141 0.28 17.76 1.21
CA GLY A 141 -0.52 18.98 1.33
C GLY A 141 -1.83 19.04 0.50
N ASP A 142 -2.23 17.98 -0.22
CA ASP A 142 -3.54 17.95 -0.91
C ASP A 142 -4.58 17.15 -0.11
N GLU A 143 -5.42 17.89 0.62
CA GLU A 143 -6.53 17.35 1.41
C GLU A 143 -7.57 16.56 0.60
N ARG A 144 -7.64 16.72 -0.73
CA ARG A 144 -8.58 15.96 -1.57
C ARG A 144 -8.12 14.51 -1.73
N SER A 145 -6.85 14.29 -2.05
CA SER A 145 -6.25 12.95 -2.15
C SER A 145 -6.38 12.19 -0.83
N LYS A 146 -6.13 12.90 0.28
CA LYS A 146 -6.27 12.40 1.64
C LYS A 146 -7.68 12.00 2.02
N ARG A 147 -8.67 12.87 1.75
CA ARG A 147 -10.09 12.58 1.98
C ARG A 147 -10.55 11.37 1.17
N GLN A 148 -10.15 11.29 -0.09
CA GLN A 148 -10.49 10.17 -0.94
C GLN A 148 -9.89 8.86 -0.42
N LEU A 149 -8.63 8.87 0.02
CA LEU A 149 -8.03 7.69 0.64
C LEU A 149 -8.76 7.30 1.93
N LEU A 150 -9.10 8.26 2.79
CA LEU A 150 -9.88 7.99 4.00
C LEU A 150 -11.23 7.33 3.68
N GLU A 151 -11.96 7.83 2.68
CA GLU A 151 -13.21 7.21 2.22
C GLU A 151 -13.00 5.76 1.77
N LEU A 152 -11.94 5.47 1.02
CA LEU A 152 -11.63 4.10 0.59
C LEU A 152 -11.30 3.19 1.77
N LEU A 153 -10.52 3.67 2.74
CA LEU A 153 -10.14 2.88 3.91
C LEU A 153 -11.32 2.64 4.86
N GLU A 154 -12.26 3.58 4.98
CA GLU A 154 -13.51 3.42 5.73
C GLU A 154 -14.40 2.32 5.13
N ILE A 155 -14.38 2.15 3.81
CA ILE A 155 -15.06 1.05 3.13
C ILE A 155 -14.28 -0.25 3.34
N LEU A 156 -12.99 -0.25 3.01
CA LEU A 156 -12.13 -1.43 3.11
C LEU A 156 -12.12 -2.06 4.50
N LYS A 157 -12.12 -1.26 5.56
CA LYS A 157 -12.12 -1.79 6.94
C LYS A 157 -13.37 -2.59 7.28
N ASP A 158 -14.47 -2.38 6.55
CA ASP A 158 -15.76 -3.04 6.75
C ASP A 158 -16.07 -4.07 5.65
N SER A 159 -15.15 -4.35 4.72
CA SER A 159 -15.36 -5.25 3.57
C SER A 159 -14.46 -6.48 3.57
N GLU A 160 -14.96 -7.59 3.05
CA GLU A 160 -14.11 -8.71 2.62
C GLU A 160 -13.27 -8.32 1.39
N VAL A 161 -12.22 -9.09 1.09
CA VAL A 161 -11.31 -8.83 -0.04
C VAL A 161 -12.07 -8.69 -1.37
N ASN A 162 -12.91 -9.67 -1.69
CA ASN A 162 -13.64 -9.67 -2.96
C ASN A 162 -14.64 -8.52 -3.07
N GLU A 163 -15.32 -8.18 -1.97
CA GLU A 163 -16.26 -7.05 -1.93
C GLU A 163 -15.53 -5.73 -2.21
N PHE A 164 -14.37 -5.53 -1.60
CA PHE A 164 -13.57 -4.33 -1.84
C PHE A 164 -13.04 -4.25 -3.27
N LEU A 165 -12.59 -5.38 -3.84
CA LEU A 165 -12.10 -5.41 -5.23
C LEU A 165 -13.23 -5.13 -6.23
N ILE A 166 -14.43 -5.65 -6.00
CA ILE A 166 -15.62 -5.32 -6.81
C ILE A 166 -15.91 -3.82 -6.70
N TYR A 167 -15.99 -3.30 -5.47
CA TYR A 167 -16.22 -1.87 -5.23
C TYR A 167 -15.20 -0.99 -5.97
N LEU A 168 -13.90 -1.33 -5.88
CA LEU A 168 -12.84 -0.58 -6.52
C LEU A 168 -12.98 -0.63 -8.05
N SER A 169 -13.31 -1.79 -8.61
CA SER A 169 -13.51 -1.99 -10.06
C SER A 169 -14.73 -1.24 -10.60
N GLU A 170 -15.80 -1.13 -9.81
CA GLU A 170 -16.99 -0.37 -10.18
C GLU A 170 -16.73 1.15 -10.10
N ARG A 171 -16.01 1.60 -9.07
CA ARG A 171 -15.70 3.02 -8.86
C ARG A 171 -14.63 3.55 -9.82
N TYR A 172 -13.63 2.73 -10.15
CA TYR A 172 -12.48 3.11 -10.98
C TYR A 172 -12.18 2.04 -12.04
N PRO A 173 -13.07 1.85 -13.04
CA PRO A 173 -12.97 0.72 -13.97
C PRO A 173 -11.68 0.72 -14.79
N ASP A 174 -11.31 1.86 -15.39
CA ASP A 174 -10.08 1.97 -16.17
C ASP A 174 -8.83 1.89 -15.29
N PRO A 175 -8.70 2.66 -14.18
CA PRO A 175 -7.54 2.55 -13.29
C PRO A 175 -7.33 1.14 -12.72
N VAL A 176 -8.40 0.44 -12.32
CA VAL A 176 -8.28 -0.92 -11.77
C VAL A 176 -7.90 -1.93 -12.85
N ARG A 177 -8.44 -1.81 -14.06
CA ARG A 177 -8.00 -2.62 -15.20
C ARG A 177 -6.50 -2.43 -15.45
N ASP A 178 -6.04 -1.19 -15.48
CA ASP A 178 -4.65 -0.86 -15.79
C ASP A 178 -3.70 -1.33 -14.68
N ALA A 179 -4.09 -1.19 -13.41
CA ALA A 179 -3.36 -1.72 -12.26
C ALA A 179 -3.28 -3.26 -12.30
N THR A 180 -4.36 -3.92 -12.71
CA THR A 180 -4.41 -5.39 -12.86
C THR A 180 -3.45 -5.86 -13.95
N ILE A 181 -3.44 -5.19 -15.12
CA ILE A 181 -2.50 -5.49 -16.21
C ILE A 181 -1.05 -5.27 -15.75
N ALA A 182 -0.79 -4.17 -15.05
CA ALA A 182 0.53 -3.85 -14.51
C ALA A 182 1.01 -4.91 -13.50
N TYR A 183 0.12 -5.36 -12.62
CA TYR A 183 0.40 -6.41 -11.64
C TYR A 183 0.75 -7.75 -12.31
N PHE A 184 -0.06 -8.22 -13.27
CA PHE A 184 0.22 -9.49 -13.93
C PHE A 184 1.53 -9.45 -14.72
N ARG A 185 1.80 -8.37 -15.47
CA ARG A 185 3.07 -8.19 -16.19
C ARG A 185 4.28 -8.21 -15.26
N TYR A 186 4.12 -7.65 -14.06
CA TYR A 186 5.14 -7.69 -13.02
C TYR A 186 5.37 -9.12 -12.56
N HIS A 187 4.34 -9.79 -12.05
CA HIS A 187 4.46 -11.11 -11.44
C HIS A 187 4.78 -12.25 -12.41
N GLU A 188 4.32 -12.21 -13.66
CA GLU A 188 4.73 -13.18 -14.70
C GLU A 188 6.26 -13.19 -14.88
N GLN A 189 6.90 -12.02 -14.83
CA GLN A 189 8.36 -11.91 -14.95
C GLN A 189 9.12 -12.41 -13.71
N PHE A 190 8.48 -12.48 -12.54
CA PHE A 190 9.05 -13.10 -11.33
C PHE A 190 8.81 -14.61 -11.25
N HIS A 191 7.80 -15.15 -11.93
CA HIS A 191 7.52 -16.59 -11.98
C HIS A 191 8.37 -17.35 -13.02
N ASP A 192 8.84 -16.68 -14.09
CA ASP A 192 9.59 -17.32 -15.19
C ASP A 192 11.14 -17.26 -15.10
N HIS A 193 11.72 -16.91 -13.94
CA HIS A 193 13.18 -16.80 -13.70
C HIS A 193 13.96 -15.86 -14.66
N LYS A 194 14.35 -14.62 -14.24
CA LYS A 194 15.58 -13.97 -14.79
C LYS A 194 16.17 -12.67 -14.21
N TYR A 195 15.94 -12.25 -12.97
CA TYR A 195 16.76 -11.16 -12.41
C TYR A 195 17.18 -11.43 -10.96
N PRO A 196 18.47 -11.75 -10.70
CA PRO A 196 18.97 -11.71 -9.33
C PRO A 196 18.91 -10.26 -8.88
N ILE A 197 18.32 -10.03 -7.72
CA ILE A 197 18.42 -8.75 -7.02
C ILE A 197 19.88 -8.67 -6.56
N SER A 198 20.64 -7.81 -7.23
CA SER A 198 22.01 -7.42 -6.87
C SER A 198 22.01 -6.47 -5.69
#